data_AF-N1U867-F1
#
_entry.id   AF-N1U867-F1
#
_cell.length_a   1.000
_cell.length_b   1.000
_cell.length_c   1.000
_cell.angle_alpha   90.00
_cell.angle_beta   90.00
_cell.angle_gamma   90.00
#
_symmetry.space_group_name_H-M   'P 1'
#
loop_
_entity.id
_entity.type
_entity.pdbx_description
1 polymer ?
#
loop_
_entity_poly.entity_id
_entity_poly.type
_entity_poly.pdbx_seq_one_letter_code
_entity_poly.pdbx_strand_id
1 'polypeptide(L)'
;MRIIFNGEEYDAVQLATVGTLSEYQKRGLSRKLIERIFDDYQFKASFFFLFGNESVADFYPKFGFRRVEESCFFWKNPNPFLVKKSSYDFRILNSDSKEDRNLFRRIVSSSLPITKRFGALRYGFILSFYWIYAYTDHFYYFPKKDAILVIRREGNVLWIYDILCEVPFSVSEFLDDWNLEGLEEIRFGFGADRLDLPDREIGTFPLQSDSPLFVKDMPSALKSPFLFPMLART
;
A
#
# COMPACT_ATOMS: atom_id res chain seq x y z
N MET A 1 7.72 0.45 12.27
CA MET A 1 6.38 0.35 11.68
C MET A 1 5.81 -1.00 12.07
N ARG A 2 4.51 -1.09 12.38
CA ARG A 2 3.87 -2.39 12.54
C ARG A 2 3.47 -2.94 11.18
N ILE A 3 3.84 -4.19 10.91
CA ILE A 3 3.56 -4.89 9.67
C ILE A 3 2.72 -6.11 9.98
N ILE A 4 1.76 -6.41 9.11
CA ILE A 4 1.15 -7.72 9.05
C ILE A 4 1.88 -8.55 7.98
N PHE A 5 2.39 -9.72 8.36
CA PHE A 5 3.09 -10.62 7.46
C PHE A 5 2.62 -12.04 7.69
N ASN A 6 2.13 -12.69 6.63
CA ASN A 6 1.50 -14.02 6.68
C ASN A 6 0.39 -14.17 7.76
N GLY A 7 -0.30 -13.09 8.10
CA GLY A 7 -1.36 -13.04 9.11
C GLY A 7 -0.90 -12.72 10.53
N GLU A 8 0.39 -12.54 10.76
CA GLU A 8 0.97 -12.22 12.07
C GLU A 8 1.51 -10.78 12.11
N GLU A 9 1.48 -10.14 13.28
CA GLU A 9 2.01 -8.79 13.47
C GLU A 9 3.50 -8.81 13.82
N TYR A 10 4.27 -7.91 13.19
CA TYR A 10 5.70 -7.74 13.42
C TYR A 10 6.06 -6.26 13.55
N ASP A 11 7.01 -5.96 14.44
CA ASP A 11 7.70 -4.68 14.43
C ASP A 11 8.81 -4.73 13.39
N ALA A 12 8.72 -3.89 12.35
CA ALA A 12 9.71 -3.82 11.29
C ALA A 12 10.23 -2.39 11.08
N VAL A 13 11.41 -2.27 10.49
CA VAL A 13 12.01 -0.97 10.14
C VAL A 13 12.03 -0.82 8.63
N GLN A 14 11.36 0.23 8.14
CA GLN A 14 11.48 0.67 6.75
C GLN A 14 12.59 1.70 6.66
N LEU A 15 13.62 1.44 5.84
CA LEU A 15 14.62 2.46 5.51
C LEU A 15 14.07 3.32 4.37
N ALA A 16 14.05 4.63 4.59
CA ALA A 16 13.56 5.62 3.65
C ALA A 16 14.54 6.79 3.55
N THR A 17 14.47 7.57 2.47
CA THR A 17 15.24 8.82 2.30
C THR A 17 16.76 8.65 2.46
N VAL A 18 17.29 7.47 2.14
CA VAL A 18 18.73 7.20 2.24
C VAL A 18 19.46 7.96 1.15
N GLY A 19 20.21 8.99 1.54
CA GLY A 19 20.96 9.84 0.62
C GLY A 19 22.34 10.20 1.17
N THR A 20 23.29 10.45 0.28
CA THR A 20 24.59 11.02 0.64
C THR A 20 24.97 12.01 -0.45
N LEU A 21 25.23 13.26 -0.04
CA LEU A 21 25.68 14.34 -0.92
C LEU A 21 26.88 13.89 -1.75
N SER A 22 26.90 14.29 -3.02
CA SER A 22 27.83 13.79 -4.04
C SER A 22 29.30 13.88 -3.63
N GLU A 23 29.69 15.00 -3.03
CA GLU A 23 31.03 15.34 -2.57
C GLU A 23 31.47 14.49 -1.35
N TYR A 24 30.53 13.84 -0.67
CA TYR A 24 30.75 12.96 0.49
C TYR A 24 30.57 11.46 0.19
N GLN A 25 30.21 11.10 -1.04
CA GLN A 25 30.07 9.71 -1.46
C GLN A 25 31.42 8.96 -1.46
N LYS A 26 31.36 7.63 -1.45
CA LYS A 26 32.53 6.71 -1.47
C LYS A 26 33.47 6.84 -0.26
N ARG A 27 33.07 7.56 0.80
CA ARG A 27 33.80 7.68 2.08
C ARG A 27 33.32 6.71 3.17
N GLY A 28 32.43 5.78 2.82
CA GLY A 28 31.84 4.82 3.77
C GLY A 28 30.80 5.41 4.73
N LEU A 29 30.36 6.66 4.54
CA LEU A 29 29.40 7.32 5.45
C LEU A 29 28.04 6.62 5.49
N SER A 30 27.48 6.28 4.32
CA SER A 30 26.21 5.56 4.24
C SER A 30 26.29 4.18 4.90
N ARG A 31 27.45 3.51 4.79
CA ARG A 31 27.70 2.23 5.48
C ARG A 31 27.62 2.42 6.99
N LYS A 32 28.37 3.37 7.54
CA LYS A 32 28.38 3.66 8.99
C LYS A 32 26.98 3.96 9.51
N LEU A 33 26.18 4.73 8.75
CA LEU A 33 24.81 5.06 9.13
C LEU A 33 23.89 3.83 9.12
N ILE A 34 23.93 3.02 8.06
CA ILE A 34 23.09 1.82 7.96
C ILE A 34 23.46 0.79 9.03
N GLU A 35 24.75 0.54 9.23
CA GLU A 35 25.23 -0.36 10.29
C GLU A 35 24.78 0.13 11.67
N ARG A 36 24.88 1.44 11.93
CA ARG A 36 24.38 2.01 13.18
C ARG A 36 22.88 1.81 13.37
N ILE A 37 22.08 1.95 12.30
CA ILE A 37 20.64 1.68 12.35
C ILE A 37 20.39 0.20 12.71
N PHE A 38 21.16 -0.74 12.15
CA PHE A 38 21.03 -2.13 12.54
C PHE A 38 21.35 -2.35 14.01
N ASP A 39 22.44 -1.78 14.52
CA ASP A 39 22.81 -1.90 15.94
C ASP A 39 21.70 -1.37 16.88
N ASP A 40 21.09 -0.24 16.52
CA ASP A 40 20.06 0.43 17.33
C ASP A 40 18.71 -0.32 17.32
N TYR A 41 18.45 -1.15 16.31
CA TYR A 41 17.16 -1.81 16.07
C TYR A 41 17.19 -3.34 16.03
N GLN A 42 18.35 -3.99 16.07
CA GLN A 42 18.48 -5.46 15.98
C GLN A 42 17.65 -6.24 17.02
N PHE A 43 17.40 -5.66 18.20
CA PHE A 43 16.58 -6.26 19.26
C PHE A 43 15.16 -5.67 19.34
N LYS A 44 14.82 -4.72 18.46
CA LYS A 44 13.53 -4.00 18.44
C LYS A 44 12.71 -4.30 17.20
N ALA A 45 13.34 -4.79 16.14
CA ALA A 45 12.71 -5.06 14.86
C ALA A 45 12.95 -6.52 14.46
N SER A 46 11.89 -7.17 14.00
CA SER A 46 11.96 -8.53 13.47
C SER A 46 12.67 -8.59 12.13
N PHE A 47 12.54 -7.54 11.31
CA PHE A 47 13.18 -7.46 10.01
C PHE A 47 13.27 -6.01 9.50
N PHE A 48 14.04 -5.82 8.43
CA PHE A 48 14.21 -4.54 7.76
C PHE A 48 13.73 -4.65 6.31
N PHE A 49 13.17 -3.57 5.78
CA PHE A 49 12.82 -3.49 4.37
C PHE A 49 12.97 -2.07 3.84
N LEU A 50 12.97 -1.92 2.53
CA LEU A 50 13.02 -0.62 1.87
C LEU A 50 12.54 -0.73 0.43
N PHE A 51 12.17 0.42 -0.10
CA PHE A 51 11.96 0.64 -1.52
C PHE A 51 13.14 1.47 -2.02
N GLY A 52 13.92 0.91 -2.93
CA GLY A 52 15.16 1.52 -3.42
C GLY A 52 15.09 1.66 -4.94
N ASN A 53 15.69 2.71 -5.50
CA ASN A 53 15.69 2.89 -6.95
C ASN A 53 16.56 1.84 -7.68
N GLU A 54 16.33 1.63 -8.97
CA GLU A 54 17.11 0.65 -9.75
C GLU A 54 18.61 0.97 -9.78
N SER A 55 19.00 2.24 -9.70
CA SER A 55 20.41 2.65 -9.71
C SER A 55 21.22 2.16 -8.49
N VAL A 56 20.54 1.69 -7.44
CA VAL A 56 21.16 1.16 -6.22
C VAL A 56 20.93 -0.33 -6.02
N ALA A 57 20.57 -1.07 -7.09
CA ALA A 57 20.32 -2.51 -7.01
C ALA A 57 21.47 -3.31 -6.37
N ASP A 58 22.73 -2.91 -6.60
CA ASP A 58 23.92 -3.54 -6.03
C ASP A 58 24.37 -2.95 -4.68
N PHE A 59 23.70 -1.90 -4.19
CA PHE A 59 24.08 -1.24 -2.95
C PHE A 59 23.54 -1.99 -1.73
N TYR A 60 22.24 -2.26 -1.69
CA TYR A 60 21.59 -2.88 -0.54
C TYR A 60 21.97 -4.35 -0.30
N PRO A 61 22.27 -5.17 -1.32
CA PRO A 61 22.82 -6.52 -1.12
C PRO A 61 24.10 -6.56 -0.27
N LYS A 62 24.90 -5.49 -0.28
CA LYS A 62 26.11 -5.37 0.56
C LYS A 62 25.80 -5.32 2.07
N PHE A 63 24.54 -5.04 2.43
CA PHE A 63 24.04 -4.99 3.80
C PHE A 63 23.17 -6.21 4.15
N GLY A 64 23.16 -7.24 3.30
CA GLY A 64 22.37 -8.45 3.51
C GLY A 64 20.90 -8.34 3.10
N PHE A 65 20.49 -7.25 2.45
CA PHE A 65 19.18 -7.18 1.83
C PHE A 65 19.11 -8.05 0.57
N ARG A 66 17.96 -8.63 0.30
CA ARG A 66 17.65 -9.29 -0.97
C ARG A 66 16.49 -8.59 -1.65
N ARG A 67 16.57 -8.45 -2.97
CA ARG A 67 15.47 -7.97 -3.81
C ARG A 67 14.33 -8.99 -3.77
N VAL A 68 13.09 -8.49 -3.76
CA VAL A 68 11.88 -9.32 -3.88
C VAL A 68 10.97 -8.74 -4.94
N GLU A 69 10.50 -9.61 -5.82
CA GLU A 69 9.54 -9.24 -6.85
C GLU A 69 8.12 -9.22 -6.28
N GLU A 70 7.41 -8.14 -6.60
CA GLU A 70 6.00 -7.96 -6.27
C GLU A 70 5.14 -8.28 -7.49
N SER A 71 3.84 -8.47 -7.28
CA SER A 71 2.87 -8.69 -8.35
C SER A 71 1.68 -7.76 -8.19
N CYS A 72 1.30 -7.07 -9.26
CA CYS A 72 0.03 -6.35 -9.29
C CYS A 72 -1.13 -7.33 -9.38
N PHE A 73 -2.27 -6.93 -8.82
CA PHE A 73 -3.53 -7.66 -8.87
C PHE A 73 -4.54 -6.86 -9.68
N PHE A 74 -5.29 -7.55 -10.53
CA PHE A 74 -6.28 -6.90 -11.37
C PHE A 74 -7.49 -7.80 -11.63
N TRP A 75 -8.62 -7.18 -11.96
CA TRP A 75 -9.82 -7.84 -12.48
C TRP A 75 -10.14 -7.27 -13.87
N LYS A 76 -10.11 -8.13 -14.89
CA LYS A 76 -10.37 -7.76 -16.29
C LYS A 76 -11.86 -7.81 -16.63
N ASN A 77 -12.25 -6.94 -17.55
CA ASN A 77 -13.58 -6.82 -18.11
C ASN A 77 -14.66 -6.83 -17.01
N PRO A 78 -14.61 -5.88 -16.06
CA PRO A 78 -15.61 -5.79 -15.00
C PRO A 78 -16.98 -5.51 -15.64
N ASN A 79 -17.79 -6.54 -15.81
CA ASN A 79 -19.09 -6.42 -16.49
C ASN A 79 -20.03 -5.58 -15.60
N PRO A 80 -20.61 -4.48 -16.09
CA PRO A 80 -21.58 -3.72 -15.32
C PRO A 80 -22.77 -4.62 -14.98
N PHE A 81 -23.05 -4.81 -13.68
CA PHE A 81 -24.29 -5.46 -13.26
C PHE A 81 -25.49 -4.62 -13.74
N LEU A 82 -26.56 -5.29 -14.16
CA LEU A 82 -27.76 -4.69 -14.78
C LEU A 82 -28.58 -3.79 -13.84
N VAL A 83 -28.14 -3.57 -12.60
CA VAL A 83 -28.91 -2.85 -11.59
C VAL A 83 -28.17 -1.57 -11.22
N LYS A 84 -28.47 -0.47 -11.91
CA LYS A 84 -28.18 0.88 -11.42
C LYS A 84 -28.93 1.09 -10.10
N LYS A 85 -28.27 0.90 -8.97
CA LYS A 85 -28.81 1.29 -7.67
C LYS A 85 -28.04 2.50 -7.11
N SER A 86 -28.66 3.65 -7.33
CA SER A 86 -28.50 4.90 -6.56
C SER A 86 -27.16 5.65 -6.62
N SER A 87 -27.26 6.97 -6.43
CA SER A 87 -26.12 7.84 -6.13
C SER A 87 -25.44 7.35 -4.87
N TYR A 88 -24.14 7.06 -4.93
CA TYR A 88 -23.38 6.87 -3.71
C TYR A 88 -23.49 8.09 -2.84
N ASP A 89 -23.80 7.83 -1.57
CA ASP A 89 -23.57 8.81 -0.52
C ASP A 89 -22.08 8.72 -0.13
N PHE A 90 -21.26 9.47 -0.86
CA PHE A 90 -19.88 9.73 -0.50
C PHE A 90 -19.60 11.22 -0.53
N ARG A 91 -18.53 11.60 0.16
CA ARG A 91 -17.89 12.91 -0.03
C ARG A 91 -16.39 12.74 -0.19
N ILE A 92 -15.80 13.61 -1.00
CA ILE A 92 -14.34 13.69 -1.13
C ILE A 92 -13.81 14.44 0.09
N LEU A 93 -12.75 13.91 0.70
CA LEU A 93 -12.10 14.53 1.85
C LEU A 93 -11.13 15.62 1.40
N ASN A 94 -11.13 16.75 2.10
CA ASN A 94 -10.22 17.87 1.86
C ASN A 94 -9.10 17.88 2.92
N SER A 95 -7.84 17.76 2.49
CA SER A 95 -6.67 17.75 3.38
C SER A 95 -6.47 19.05 4.16
N ASP A 96 -7.00 20.18 3.68
CA ASP A 96 -6.91 21.47 4.38
C ASP A 96 -7.95 21.59 5.50
N SER A 97 -9.06 20.85 5.43
CA SER A 97 -10.08 20.82 6.47
C SER A 97 -9.56 20.16 7.74
N LYS A 98 -9.79 20.80 8.89
CA LYS A 98 -9.43 20.24 10.20
C LYS A 98 -10.34 19.05 10.54
N GLU A 99 -11.61 19.14 10.19
CA GLU A 99 -12.64 18.13 10.39
C GLU A 99 -12.30 16.86 9.63
N ASP A 100 -11.90 17.00 8.36
CA ASP A 100 -11.52 15.86 7.51
C ASP A 100 -10.22 15.21 7.97
N ARG A 101 -9.23 16.02 8.41
CA ARG A 101 -8.01 15.47 9.02
C ARG A 101 -8.29 14.72 10.33
N ASN A 102 -9.26 15.15 11.13
CA ASN A 102 -9.69 14.42 12.32
C ASN A 102 -10.37 13.10 11.93
N LEU A 103 -11.28 13.13 10.96
CA LEU A 103 -11.98 11.95 10.44
C LEU A 103 -10.99 10.92 9.87
N PHE A 104 -10.08 11.37 9.01
CA PHE A 104 -9.02 10.55 8.43
C PHE A 104 -8.18 9.86 9.51
N ARG A 105 -7.68 10.63 10.50
CA ARG A 105 -6.89 10.06 11.60
C ARG A 105 -7.67 9.01 12.40
N ARG A 106 -8.96 9.27 12.67
CA ARG A 106 -9.83 8.32 13.37
C ARG A 106 -9.93 7.01 12.60
N ILE A 107 -10.32 7.07 11.32
CA ILE A 107 -10.54 5.88 10.48
C ILE A 107 -9.24 5.09 10.25
N VAL A 108 -8.13 5.76 9.92
CA VAL A 108 -6.84 5.08 9.69
C VAL A 108 -6.27 4.44 10.97
N SER A 109 -6.60 4.99 12.13
CA SER A 109 -6.11 4.42 13.41
C SER A 109 -6.78 3.10 13.79
N SER A 110 -8.02 2.88 13.35
CA SER A 110 -8.79 1.66 13.60
C SER A 110 -8.94 0.74 12.38
N SER A 111 -8.48 1.17 11.19
CA SER A 111 -8.61 0.39 9.96
C SER A 111 -7.93 -0.96 10.06
N LEU A 112 -8.61 -2.01 9.59
CA LEU A 112 -8.03 -3.33 9.42
C LEU A 112 -6.91 -3.29 8.36
N PRO A 113 -5.90 -4.16 8.47
CA PRO A 113 -4.91 -4.33 7.42
C PRO A 113 -5.56 -4.79 6.12
N ILE A 114 -5.26 -4.10 5.02
CA ILE A 114 -5.83 -4.35 3.69
C ILE A 114 -5.46 -5.72 3.10
N THR A 115 -4.34 -6.29 3.52
CA THR A 115 -3.85 -7.64 3.15
C THR A 115 -3.34 -8.37 4.39
N LYS A 116 -3.30 -9.70 4.40
CA LYS A 116 -2.60 -10.52 5.41
C LYS A 116 -1.22 -10.97 4.94
N ARG A 117 -0.89 -10.86 3.65
CA ARG A 117 0.36 -11.41 3.07
C ARG A 117 1.57 -10.59 3.49
N PHE A 118 1.59 -9.30 3.13
CA PHE A 118 2.61 -8.34 3.55
C PHE A 118 2.01 -6.94 3.48
N GLY A 119 1.53 -6.41 4.61
CA GLY A 119 0.82 -5.13 4.67
C GLY A 119 1.27 -4.27 5.85
N ALA A 120 1.07 -2.96 5.75
CA ALA A 120 1.33 -2.06 6.86
C ALA A 120 0.10 -1.89 7.76
N LEU A 121 0.35 -1.64 9.05
CA LEU A 121 -0.66 -1.24 10.02
C LEU A 121 -0.42 0.20 10.44
N ARG A 122 -1.51 0.95 10.63
CA ARG A 122 -1.48 2.32 11.19
C ARG A 122 -0.50 3.25 10.47
N TYR A 123 -0.38 3.11 9.15
CA TYR A 123 0.55 3.89 8.31
C TYR A 123 -0.01 5.26 7.91
N GLY A 124 -0.93 5.82 8.71
CA GLY A 124 -1.58 7.11 8.44
C GLY A 124 -0.61 8.27 8.25
N PHE A 125 0.59 8.20 8.85
CA PHE A 125 1.67 9.16 8.59
C PHE A 125 2.09 9.17 7.11
N ILE A 126 2.38 7.99 6.54
CA ILE A 126 2.77 7.85 5.12
C ILE A 126 1.59 8.18 4.22
N LEU A 127 0.41 7.64 4.55
CA LEU A 127 -0.80 7.88 3.78
C LEU A 127 -1.18 9.37 3.72
N SER A 128 -0.85 10.16 4.76
CA SER A 128 -1.04 11.62 4.75
C SER A 128 -0.19 12.30 3.67
N PHE A 129 1.03 11.83 3.38
CA PHE A 129 1.83 12.39 2.28
C PHE A 129 1.14 12.16 0.93
N TYR A 130 0.63 10.95 0.71
CA TYR A 130 -0.13 10.64 -0.50
C TYR A 130 -1.38 11.50 -0.62
N TRP A 131 -2.12 11.70 0.47
CA TRP A 131 -3.30 12.57 0.47
C TRP A 131 -2.93 14.03 0.16
N ILE A 132 -1.89 14.57 0.78
CA ILE A 132 -1.54 15.99 0.63
C ILE A 132 -0.90 16.30 -0.74
N TYR A 133 -0.11 15.37 -1.30
CA TYR A 133 0.76 15.69 -2.45
C TYR A 133 0.44 14.92 -3.74
N ALA A 134 -0.16 13.73 -3.69
CA ALA A 134 -0.28 12.86 -4.86
C ALA A 134 -1.74 12.57 -5.28
N TYR A 135 -2.63 12.44 -4.30
CA TYR A 135 -3.99 11.94 -4.47
C TYR A 135 -5.01 12.84 -3.75
N THR A 136 -4.81 14.16 -3.81
CA THR A 136 -5.56 15.19 -3.06
C THR A 136 -7.07 15.01 -3.09
N ASP A 137 -7.62 14.75 -4.27
CA ASP A 137 -9.07 14.66 -4.50
C ASP A 137 -9.56 13.22 -4.70
N HIS A 138 -8.77 12.25 -4.24
CA HIS A 138 -9.03 10.82 -4.47
C HIS A 138 -9.35 10.03 -3.20
N PHE A 139 -9.59 10.71 -2.07
CA PHE A 139 -10.01 10.11 -0.80
C PHE A 139 -11.52 10.25 -0.64
N TYR A 140 -12.25 9.16 -0.83
CA TYR A 140 -13.71 9.12 -0.80
C TYR A 140 -14.19 8.54 0.52
N TYR A 141 -14.88 9.35 1.32
CA TYR A 141 -15.50 8.90 2.56
C TYR A 141 -16.95 8.48 2.33
N PHE A 142 -17.29 7.27 2.79
CA PHE A 142 -18.62 6.67 2.70
C PHE A 142 -19.24 6.60 4.12
N PRO A 143 -20.14 7.53 4.49
CA PRO A 143 -20.64 7.63 5.85
C PRO A 143 -21.36 6.37 6.34
N LYS A 144 -22.15 5.71 5.48
CA LYS A 144 -22.91 4.49 5.84
C LYS A 144 -22.02 3.32 6.25
N LYS A 145 -20.81 3.23 5.71
CA LYS A 145 -19.84 2.16 5.98
C LYS A 145 -18.72 2.63 6.91
N ASP A 146 -18.73 3.91 7.29
CA ASP A 146 -17.65 4.62 7.98
C ASP A 146 -16.25 4.25 7.41
N ALA A 147 -16.14 4.30 6.08
CA ALA A 147 -14.97 3.84 5.35
C ALA A 147 -14.39 4.94 4.47
N ILE A 148 -13.07 4.93 4.28
CA ILE A 148 -12.39 5.76 3.28
C ILE A 148 -11.83 4.84 2.21
N LEU A 149 -12.19 5.09 0.95
CA LEU A 149 -11.59 4.43 -0.21
C LEU A 149 -10.69 5.44 -0.92
N VAL A 150 -9.49 5.00 -1.30
CA VAL A 150 -8.60 5.78 -2.17
C VAL A 150 -8.69 5.21 -3.58
N ILE A 151 -9.42 5.90 -4.44
CA ILE A 151 -9.75 5.41 -5.78
C ILE A 151 -9.48 6.46 -6.85
N ARG A 152 -8.98 6.01 -7.99
CA ARG A 152 -8.70 6.87 -9.14
C ARG A 152 -9.04 6.16 -10.44
N ARG A 153 -9.76 6.84 -11.31
CA ARG A 153 -9.99 6.36 -12.68
C ARG A 153 -8.93 6.96 -13.60
N GLU A 154 -8.25 6.10 -14.34
CA GLU A 154 -7.25 6.44 -15.37
C GLU A 154 -7.73 5.84 -16.70
N GLY A 155 -8.47 6.62 -17.48
CA GLY A 155 -9.09 6.14 -18.72
C GLY A 155 -10.12 5.02 -18.46
N ASN A 156 -9.81 3.83 -18.96
CA ASN A 156 -10.59 2.60 -18.82
C ASN A 156 -10.13 1.71 -17.63
N VAL A 157 -9.18 2.19 -16.82
CA VAL A 157 -8.71 1.48 -15.62
C VAL A 157 -9.20 2.19 -14.36
N LEU A 158 -9.79 1.44 -13.42
CA LEU A 158 -10.06 1.92 -12.07
C LEU A 158 -9.02 1.37 -11.11
N TRP A 159 -8.25 2.27 -10.48
CA TRP A 159 -7.38 1.92 -9.37
C TRP A 159 -8.14 2.02 -8.04
N ILE A 160 -8.06 0.95 -7.26
CA ILE A 160 -8.40 0.94 -5.83
C ILE A 160 -7.08 0.82 -5.07
N TYR A 161 -6.55 1.96 -4.63
CA TYR A 161 -5.25 2.03 -3.96
C TYR A 161 -5.31 1.63 -2.50
N ASP A 162 -6.41 1.91 -1.82
CA ASP A 162 -6.58 1.60 -0.40
C ASP A 162 -8.06 1.53 0.00
N ILE A 163 -8.35 0.77 1.06
CA ILE A 163 -9.67 0.65 1.69
C ILE A 163 -9.46 0.66 3.19
N LEU A 164 -9.84 1.77 3.81
CA LEU A 164 -9.69 2.00 5.24
C LEU A 164 -11.05 1.82 5.91
N CYS A 165 -11.21 0.74 6.67
CA CYS A 165 -12.42 0.45 7.42
C CYS A 165 -12.10 -0.42 8.63
N GLU A 166 -12.79 -0.20 9.74
CA GLU A 166 -12.63 -0.96 10.99
C GLU A 166 -13.24 -2.37 10.90
N VAL A 167 -14.19 -2.56 9.97
CA VAL A 167 -14.82 -3.84 9.68
C VAL A 167 -14.45 -4.32 8.29
N PRO A 168 -14.56 -5.63 7.99
CA PRO A 168 -14.37 -6.14 6.63
C PRO A 168 -15.26 -5.37 5.63
N PHE A 169 -14.62 -4.71 4.67
CA PHE A 169 -15.31 -3.95 3.63
C PHE A 169 -15.63 -4.88 2.45
N SER A 170 -16.90 -4.91 2.03
CA SER A 170 -17.32 -5.68 0.87
C SER A 170 -17.02 -4.90 -0.42
N VAL A 171 -15.99 -5.34 -1.13
CA VAL A 171 -15.57 -4.82 -2.42
C VAL A 171 -16.55 -5.26 -3.50
N SER A 172 -17.14 -6.46 -3.38
CA SER A 172 -18.21 -6.89 -4.27
C SER A 172 -19.41 -5.94 -4.21
N GLU A 173 -19.98 -5.72 -3.02
CA GLU A 173 -21.09 -4.77 -2.81
C GLU A 173 -20.74 -3.36 -3.32
N PHE A 174 -19.53 -2.87 -2.99
CA PHE A 174 -19.09 -1.58 -3.48
C PHE A 174 -19.08 -1.52 -5.00
N LEU A 175 -18.52 -2.52 -5.67
CA LEU A 175 -18.39 -2.53 -7.13
C LEU A 175 -19.71 -2.76 -7.85
N ASP A 176 -20.66 -3.46 -7.22
CA ASP A 176 -21.99 -3.70 -7.79
C ASP A 176 -22.79 -2.39 -7.96
N ASP A 177 -22.56 -1.44 -7.05
CA ASP A 177 -23.15 -0.09 -7.14
C ASP A 177 -22.30 0.87 -8.01
N TRP A 178 -21.06 0.49 -8.41
CA TRP A 178 -20.08 1.45 -8.96
C TRP A 178 -20.31 1.66 -10.44
N ASN A 179 -20.02 2.88 -10.92
CA ASN A 179 -20.07 3.09 -12.36
C ASN A 179 -18.87 2.42 -13.02
N LEU A 180 -19.08 1.17 -13.45
CA LEU A 180 -18.12 0.36 -14.18
C LEU A 180 -18.19 0.59 -15.70
N GLU A 181 -19.06 1.50 -16.17
CA GLU A 181 -19.21 1.78 -17.60
C GLU A 181 -17.89 2.27 -18.23
N GLY A 182 -17.49 1.60 -19.31
CA GLY A 182 -16.26 1.88 -20.03
C GLY A 182 -14.98 1.49 -19.27
N LEU A 183 -15.07 0.68 -18.22
CA LEU A 183 -13.90 0.07 -17.60
C LEU A 183 -13.53 -1.24 -18.29
N GLU A 184 -12.24 -1.39 -18.61
CA GLU A 184 -11.65 -2.65 -19.08
C GLU A 184 -10.95 -3.40 -17.95
N GLU A 185 -10.54 -2.70 -16.90
CA GLU A 185 -9.76 -3.29 -15.81
C GLU A 185 -9.96 -2.55 -14.48
N ILE A 186 -10.00 -3.29 -13.38
CA ILE A 186 -9.85 -2.77 -12.02
C ILE A 186 -8.52 -3.26 -11.48
N ARG A 187 -7.67 -2.36 -10.98
CA ARG A 187 -6.38 -2.68 -10.37
C ARG A 187 -6.41 -2.40 -8.87
N PHE A 188 -5.73 -3.25 -8.12
CA PHE A 188 -5.62 -3.13 -6.67
C PHE A 188 -4.20 -2.72 -6.29
N GLY A 189 -4.07 -1.64 -5.51
CA GLY A 189 -2.80 -1.15 -4.98
C GLY A 189 -2.28 -1.96 -3.78
N PHE A 190 -2.78 -3.17 -3.58
CA PHE A 190 -2.50 -4.05 -2.46
C PHE A 190 -2.78 -5.53 -2.83
N GLY A 191 -2.43 -6.46 -1.94
CA GLY A 191 -2.68 -7.89 -2.13
C GLY A 191 -4.17 -8.29 -2.10
N ALA A 192 -4.59 -9.16 -3.01
CA ALA A 192 -6.00 -9.53 -3.19
C ALA A 192 -6.57 -10.52 -2.14
N ASP A 193 -5.81 -10.96 -1.15
CA ASP A 193 -6.17 -12.06 -0.24
C ASP A 193 -7.32 -11.76 0.74
N ARG A 194 -7.79 -10.51 0.80
CA ARG A 194 -8.97 -10.11 1.57
C ARG A 194 -10.13 -9.61 0.71
N LEU A 195 -10.00 -9.64 -0.61
CA LEU A 195 -11.06 -9.24 -1.52
C LEU A 195 -12.16 -10.31 -1.54
N ASP A 196 -13.40 -9.90 -1.29
CA ASP A 196 -14.59 -10.74 -1.33
C ASP A 196 -15.17 -10.79 -2.76
N LEU A 197 -14.39 -11.33 -3.70
CA LEU A 197 -14.76 -11.42 -5.11
C LEU A 197 -14.84 -12.90 -5.57
N PRO A 198 -15.72 -13.73 -4.96
CA PRO A 198 -15.71 -15.19 -5.07
C PRO A 198 -15.89 -15.72 -6.50
N ASP A 199 -16.58 -14.97 -7.36
CA ASP A 199 -16.87 -15.37 -8.75
C ASP A 199 -16.05 -14.57 -9.78
N ARG A 200 -15.04 -13.82 -9.34
CA ARG A 200 -14.22 -12.97 -10.22
C ARG A 200 -12.79 -13.48 -10.24
N GLU A 201 -12.30 -13.78 -11.43
CA GLU A 201 -10.91 -14.17 -11.62
C GLU A 201 -9.99 -12.95 -11.41
N ILE A 202 -9.27 -12.95 -10.29
CA ILE A 202 -8.23 -11.95 -10.02
C ILE A 202 -6.94 -12.41 -10.66
N GLY A 203 -6.58 -11.76 -11.75
CA GLY A 203 -5.30 -11.97 -12.43
C GLY A 203 -4.16 -11.28 -11.69
N THR A 204 -2.94 -11.74 -11.98
CA THR A 204 -1.71 -11.10 -11.53
C THR A 204 -0.71 -10.91 -12.66
N PHE A 205 0.12 -9.90 -12.55
CA PHE A 205 1.31 -9.72 -13.39
C PHE A 205 2.48 -9.18 -12.55
N PRO A 206 3.74 -9.51 -12.89
CA PRO A 206 4.91 -8.95 -12.19
C PRO A 206 4.87 -7.42 -12.20
N LEU A 207 5.03 -6.80 -11.04
CA LEU A 207 5.10 -5.34 -10.96
C LEU A 207 6.44 -4.88 -11.53
N GLN A 208 6.41 -4.17 -12.66
CA GLN A 208 7.56 -3.40 -13.13
C GLN A 208 7.58 -2.07 -12.36
N SER A 209 8.53 -1.94 -11.44
CA SER A 209 8.69 -0.76 -10.58
C SER A 209 10.12 -0.25 -10.70
N ASP A 210 10.28 1.06 -10.86
CA ASP A 210 11.56 1.77 -10.75
C ASP A 210 12.08 1.82 -9.30
N SER A 211 11.24 1.40 -8.36
CA SER A 211 11.50 1.33 -6.94
C SER A 211 11.22 -0.08 -6.40
N PRO A 212 12.07 -1.08 -6.69
CA PRO A 212 11.93 -2.44 -6.18
C PRO A 212 12.01 -2.55 -4.65
N LEU A 213 11.35 -3.58 -4.12
CA LEU A 213 11.35 -3.93 -2.70
C LEU A 213 12.59 -4.75 -2.34
N PHE A 214 13.24 -4.38 -1.25
CA PHE A 214 14.34 -5.12 -0.63
C PHE A 214 14.00 -5.48 0.80
N VAL A 215 14.36 -6.69 1.24
CA VAL A 215 14.11 -7.18 2.60
C VAL A 215 15.35 -7.81 3.23
N LYS A 216 15.51 -7.70 4.54
CA LYS A 216 16.59 -8.30 5.34
C LYS A 216 16.01 -8.89 6.62
N ASP A 217 16.44 -10.09 6.99
CA ASP A 217 16.05 -10.82 8.22
C ASP A 217 14.55 -11.17 8.32
N MET A 218 13.85 -11.27 7.18
CA MET A 218 12.44 -11.67 7.16
C MET A 218 12.21 -13.04 7.85
N PRO A 219 11.24 -13.14 8.76
CA PRO A 219 11.08 -14.30 9.65
C PRO A 219 10.60 -15.58 8.93
N SER A 220 9.96 -15.44 7.77
CA SER A 220 9.55 -16.57 6.94
C SER A 220 9.52 -16.19 5.45
N ALA A 221 9.32 -17.17 4.58
CA ALA A 221 9.21 -16.96 3.14
C ALA A 221 7.97 -16.13 2.78
N LEU A 222 8.14 -15.22 1.81
CA LEU A 222 7.03 -14.43 1.26
C LEU A 222 6.11 -15.33 0.42
N LYS A 223 4.83 -15.37 0.76
CA LYS A 223 3.82 -16.04 -0.06
C LYS A 223 3.56 -15.21 -1.31
N SER A 224 4.03 -15.70 -2.46
CA SER A 224 3.77 -15.09 -3.77
C SER A 224 2.45 -15.61 -4.37
N PRO A 225 1.70 -14.81 -5.15
CA PRO A 225 1.93 -13.38 -5.46
C PRO A 225 1.62 -12.46 -4.27
N PHE A 226 2.27 -11.31 -4.15
CA PHE A 226 1.92 -10.30 -3.14
C PHE A 226 2.22 -8.89 -3.65
N LEU A 227 1.61 -7.89 -3.02
CA LEU A 227 1.88 -6.48 -3.24
C LEU A 227 1.85 -5.77 -1.89
N PHE A 228 2.96 -5.15 -1.50
CA PHE A 228 2.95 -4.27 -0.34
C PHE A 228 2.10 -3.04 -0.66
N PRO A 229 1.17 -2.61 0.23
CA PRO A 229 0.23 -1.53 -0.07
C PRO A 229 0.94 -0.30 -0.63
N MET A 230 0.55 0.14 -1.82
CA MET A 230 1.22 1.22 -2.55
C MET A 230 1.26 2.51 -1.74
N LEU A 231 0.17 2.84 -1.03
CA LEU A 231 0.09 4.04 -0.21
C LEU A 231 0.71 3.90 1.19
N ALA A 232 1.38 2.78 1.46
CA ALA A 232 2.24 2.59 2.63
C ALA A 232 3.74 2.66 2.28
N ARG A 233 4.09 2.91 1.01
CA ARG A 233 5.48 3.01 0.55
C ARG A 233 6.05 4.41 0.79
N THR A 234 7.33 4.49 1.12
CA THR A 234 8.10 5.72 1.35
C THR A 234 9.00 6.04 0.19
#